data_AF-A0A3A8ISM8-F1
#
_entry.id   AF-A0A3A8ISM8-F1
#
_cell.length_a   1.000
_cell.length_b   1.000
_cell.length_c   1.000
_cell.angle_alpha   90.00
_cell.angle_beta   90.00
_cell.angle_gamma   90.00
#
_symmetry.space_group_name_H-M   'P 1'
#
loop_
_entity.id
_entity.type
_entity.pdbx_description
1 polymer ?
#
loop_
_entity_poly.entity_id
_entity_poly.type
_entity_poly.pdbx_seq_one_letter_code
_entity_poly.pdbx_strand_id
1 'polypeptide(L)'
;MEVKTTMVMSGITTPNVVSLSIDPDFDHQGDFRTGADGRDPFVAMQVDTVRKIVGENLNHTEQEHSVDQFRVKFSLLQWKIPEKPGELRFDETSGANVDSIDCCRWNCERPKISGVLRLTPGIPAFRIVDDSVDQNPLPNCRIRVRGPDRREQEFETDAQGEVFIPRTGDEVYTLLGVVQDEAPLAGALLGEWTVESMPDLP
;
A
#
# COMPACT_ATOMS: atom_id res chain seq x y z
N MET A 1 43.34 16.65 7.52
CA MET A 1 42.10 16.69 6.71
C MET A 1 41.04 15.94 7.48
N GLU A 2 40.04 16.65 7.97
CA GLU A 2 38.91 16.10 8.71
C GLU A 2 37.72 15.98 7.76
N VAL A 3 37.13 14.79 7.67
CA VAL A 3 35.95 14.54 6.85
C VAL A 3 34.79 14.23 7.79
N LYS A 4 33.79 15.10 7.82
CA LYS A 4 32.56 14.86 8.57
C LYS A 4 31.46 14.48 7.60
N THR A 5 30.97 13.26 7.70
CA THR A 5 29.89 12.75 6.85
C THR A 5 28.58 12.76 7.64
N THR A 6 27.56 13.43 7.12
CA THR A 6 26.19 13.38 7.66
C THR A 6 25.32 12.65 6.64
N MET A 7 24.66 11.57 7.06
CA MET A 7 23.74 10.82 6.21
C MET A 7 22.32 11.03 6.72
N VAL A 8 21.41 11.43 5.84
CA VAL A 8 19.98 11.52 6.14
C VAL A 8 19.26 10.47 5.31
N MET A 9 18.64 9.51 5.99
CA MET A 9 17.90 8.44 5.33
C MET A 9 16.42 8.76 5.39
N SER A 10 15.79 8.96 4.24
CA SER A 10 14.34 9.19 4.14
C SER A 10 13.84 8.72 2.78
N GLY A 11 12.67 8.09 2.77
CA GLY A 11 12.06 7.61 1.54
C GLY A 11 10.70 6.99 1.82
N ILE A 12 9.80 7.14 0.86
CA ILE A 12 8.55 6.40 0.78
C ILE A 12 8.71 5.46 -0.40
N THR A 13 8.46 4.18 -0.20
CA THR A 13 8.60 3.18 -1.26
C THR A 13 7.52 2.13 -1.14
N THR A 14 7.11 1.60 -2.29
CA THR A 14 6.17 0.50 -2.35
C THR A 14 6.97 -0.79 -2.42
N PRO A 15 6.77 -1.74 -1.50
CA PRO A 15 7.46 -3.02 -1.58
C PRO A 15 7.09 -3.72 -2.89
N ASN A 16 8.09 -4.26 -3.59
CA ASN A 16 7.90 -4.89 -4.90
C ASN A 16 7.05 -6.18 -4.79
N VAL A 17 7.35 -7.02 -3.79
CA VAL A 17 6.56 -8.21 -3.46
C VAL A 17 6.56 -8.39 -1.94
N VAL A 18 5.37 -8.52 -1.36
CA VAL A 18 5.16 -8.90 0.04
C VAL A 18 4.38 -10.21 0.09
N SER A 19 4.62 -11.03 1.10
CA SER A 19 3.67 -12.09 1.46
C SER A 19 3.09 -11.84 2.82
N LEU A 20 1.81 -12.14 2.95
CA LEU A 20 1.15 -12.38 4.21
C LEU A 20 0.60 -13.81 4.19
N SER A 21 1.06 -14.64 5.11
CA SER A 21 0.48 -15.96 5.38
C SER A 21 -0.27 -15.89 6.70
N ILE A 22 -1.51 -16.37 6.73
CA ILE A 22 -2.33 -16.42 7.94
C ILE A 22 -2.59 -17.89 8.27
N ASP A 23 -2.29 -18.29 9.49
CA ASP A 23 -2.63 -19.58 10.06
C ASP A 23 -3.84 -19.41 11.00
N PRO A 24 -5.07 -19.66 10.52
CA PRO A 24 -6.26 -19.48 11.33
C PRO A 24 -6.35 -20.50 12.48
N ASP A 25 -5.75 -21.69 12.32
CA ASP A 25 -5.78 -22.74 13.34
C ASP A 25 -4.81 -22.46 14.49
N PHE A 26 -3.79 -21.63 14.25
CA PHE A 26 -2.83 -21.19 15.26
C PHE A 26 -3.14 -19.79 15.78
N ASP A 27 -4.32 -19.64 16.39
CA ASP A 27 -4.76 -18.39 17.02
C ASP A 27 -4.73 -17.18 16.06
N HIS A 28 -5.04 -17.40 14.77
CA HIS A 28 -4.99 -16.38 13.72
C HIS A 28 -3.65 -15.62 13.67
N GLN A 29 -2.55 -16.33 13.90
CA GLN A 29 -1.22 -15.75 13.72
C GLN A 29 -0.87 -15.73 12.24
N GLY A 30 -0.04 -14.77 11.84
CA GLY A 30 0.47 -14.72 10.49
C GLY A 30 1.89 -14.23 10.39
N ASP A 31 2.50 -14.58 9.28
CA ASP A 31 3.83 -14.17 8.91
C ASP A 31 3.73 -13.16 7.77
N PHE A 32 4.18 -11.93 8.03
CA PHE A 32 4.41 -10.93 7.00
C PHE A 32 5.88 -10.90 6.64
N ARG A 33 6.20 -10.94 5.34
CA ARG A 33 7.58 -10.86 4.86
C ARG A 33 7.65 -9.97 3.64
N THR A 34 8.55 -8.99 3.66
CA THR A 34 9.10 -8.46 2.41
C THR A 34 10.14 -9.48 1.96
N GLY A 35 10.00 -10.06 0.76
CA GLY A 35 11.00 -11.07 0.38
C GLY A 35 10.54 -12.44 -0.12
N ALA A 36 9.24 -12.67 -0.28
CA ALA A 36 8.69 -14.00 -0.03
C ALA A 36 8.90 -15.09 -1.08
N ASP A 37 9.29 -14.76 -2.32
CA ASP A 37 9.33 -15.71 -3.45
C ASP A 37 10.74 -16.07 -3.94
N GLY A 38 11.78 -15.73 -3.18
CA GLY A 38 13.17 -16.05 -3.53
C GLY A 38 13.76 -15.22 -4.67
N ARG A 39 12.99 -14.32 -5.30
CA ARG A 39 13.50 -13.17 -6.07
C ARG A 39 13.96 -12.10 -5.07
N ASP A 40 14.64 -11.03 -5.49
CA ASP A 40 15.11 -9.92 -4.63
C ASP A 40 13.97 -8.92 -4.27
N PRO A 41 13.38 -8.94 -3.06
CA PRO A 41 12.22 -8.11 -2.75
C PRO A 41 12.59 -7.29 -1.52
N PHE A 42 13.29 -6.21 -1.81
CA PHE A 42 13.66 -5.24 -0.83
C PHE A 42 12.77 -4.02 -0.97
N VAL A 43 12.43 -3.44 0.16
CA VAL A 43 11.88 -2.09 0.25
C VAL A 43 13.01 -1.15 -0.18
N ALA A 44 12.87 -0.58 -1.38
CA ALA A 44 13.88 0.29 -1.98
C ALA A 44 13.77 1.69 -1.39
N MET A 45 14.69 2.03 -0.50
CA MET A 45 14.73 3.31 0.21
C MET A 45 15.72 4.25 -0.48
N GLN A 46 15.40 5.54 -0.51
CA GLN A 46 16.35 6.57 -0.94
C GLN A 46 17.18 7.06 0.24
N VAL A 47 18.43 7.44 -0.03
CA VAL A 47 19.31 8.08 0.95
C VAL A 47 19.90 9.30 0.33
N ASP A 48 19.80 10.38 1.09
CA ASP A 48 20.51 11.61 0.86
C ASP A 48 21.80 11.62 1.71
N THR A 49 22.96 11.65 1.05
CA THR A 49 24.26 11.72 1.72
C THR A 49 24.86 13.10 1.51
N VAL A 50 25.18 13.76 2.63
CA VAL A 50 25.87 15.04 2.64
C VAL A 50 27.24 14.88 3.29
N ARG A 51 28.30 14.99 2.49
CA ARG A 51 29.68 14.89 2.97
C ARG A 51 30.30 16.27 3.06
N LYS A 52 30.72 16.66 4.27
CA LYS A 52 31.49 17.89 4.51
C LYS A 52 32.97 17.57 4.66
N ILE A 53 33.79 18.20 3.83
CA ILE A 53 35.24 18.02 3.81
C ILE A 53 35.88 19.30 4.36
N VAL A 54 36.68 19.16 5.41
CA VAL A 54 37.42 20.26 6.05
C VAL A 54 38.92 19.95 6.00
N GLY A 55 39.68 20.71 5.21
CA GLY A 55 41.13 20.54 5.06
C GLY A 55 41.88 21.74 5.63
N GLU A 56 43.06 21.52 6.22
CA GLU A 56 43.95 22.61 6.68
C GLU A 56 44.42 23.53 5.54
N ASN A 57 44.37 23.04 4.29
CA ASN A 57 44.73 23.79 3.07
C ASN A 57 43.50 24.29 2.28
N LEU A 58 42.28 24.06 2.77
CA LEU A 58 41.05 24.53 2.14
C LEU A 58 40.56 25.78 2.89
N ASN A 59 40.60 26.94 2.25
CA ASN A 59 40.05 28.19 2.81
C ASN A 59 38.50 28.20 2.87
N HIS A 60 37.85 27.09 2.52
CA HIS A 60 36.40 26.95 2.49
C HIS A 60 35.99 25.50 2.80
N THR A 61 34.75 25.31 3.25
CA THR A 61 34.18 23.96 3.42
C THR A 61 33.64 23.46 2.10
N GLU A 62 34.09 22.30 1.64
CA GLU A 62 33.49 21.61 0.50
C GLU A 62 32.33 20.74 0.99
N GLN A 63 31.21 20.75 0.26
CA GLN A 63 30.04 19.92 0.52
C GLN A 63 29.73 19.11 -0.74
N GLU A 64 29.76 17.79 -0.60
CA GLU A 64 29.35 16.84 -1.64
C GLU A 64 27.97 16.28 -1.28
N HIS A 65 27.11 16.17 -2.28
CA HIS A 65 25.75 15.67 -2.15
C HIS A 65 25.57 14.48 -3.10
N SER A 66 25.10 13.35 -2.57
CA SER A 66 24.73 12.18 -3.38
C SER A 66 23.39 11.62 -2.94
N VAL A 67 22.61 11.16 -3.92
CA VAL A 67 21.37 10.42 -3.70
C VAL A 67 21.58 9.00 -4.17
N ASP A 68 21.48 8.05 -3.25
CA ASP A 68 21.64 6.62 -3.54
C ASP A 68 20.38 5.86 -3.14
N GLN A 69 20.22 4.65 -3.68
CA GLN A 69 19.20 3.70 -3.22
C GLN A 69 19.84 2.64 -2.34
N PHE A 70 19.14 2.27 -1.27
CA PHE A 70 19.45 1.07 -0.49
C PHE A 70 18.18 0.25 -0.29
N ARG A 71 18.37 -0.97 0.17
CA ARG A 71 17.34 -1.99 0.16
C ARG A 71 17.21 -2.59 1.55
N VAL A 72 15.98 -2.69 2.04
CA VAL A 72 15.65 -3.25 3.36
C VAL A 72 14.72 -4.45 3.21
N LYS A 73 15.07 -5.54 3.88
CA LYS A 73 14.22 -6.71 4.06
C LYS A 73 13.80 -6.81 5.52
N PHE A 74 12.53 -7.06 5.77
CA PHE A 74 12.03 -7.25 7.12
C PHE A 74 10.85 -8.22 7.15
N SER A 75 10.61 -8.78 8.33
CA SER A 75 9.53 -9.70 8.59
C SER A 75 8.82 -9.38 9.91
N LEU A 76 7.53 -9.67 9.97
CA LEU A 76 6.79 -9.87 11.22
C LEU A 76 6.40 -11.34 11.27
N LEU A 77 6.90 -12.06 12.27
CA LEU A 77 6.61 -13.47 12.47
C LEU A 77 5.61 -13.62 13.61
N GLN A 78 4.70 -14.60 13.49
CA GLN A 78 3.71 -14.89 14.53
C GLN A 78 2.87 -13.66 14.92
N TRP A 79 2.63 -12.76 13.96
CA TRP A 79 1.89 -11.53 14.18
C TRP A 79 0.42 -11.86 14.40
N LYS A 80 -0.17 -11.33 15.47
CA LYS A 80 -1.59 -11.55 15.76
C LYS A 80 -2.46 -10.80 14.75
N ILE A 81 -3.19 -11.55 13.94
CA ILE A 81 -4.08 -11.00 12.92
C ILE A 81 -5.53 -11.13 13.42
N PRO A 82 -6.34 -10.06 13.39
CA PRO A 82 -7.76 -10.14 13.65
C PRO A 82 -8.47 -11.08 12.69
N GLU A 83 -9.45 -11.82 13.19
CA GLU A 83 -10.28 -12.72 12.37
C GLU A 83 -11.13 -11.95 11.33
N LYS A 84 -11.43 -10.69 11.63
CA LYS A 84 -12.21 -9.81 10.75
C LYS A 84 -11.28 -8.95 9.90
N PRO A 85 -11.52 -8.84 8.57
CA PRO A 85 -10.81 -7.91 7.71
C PRO A 85 -10.83 -6.47 8.26
N GLY A 86 -9.74 -5.73 8.06
CA GLY A 86 -9.55 -4.38 8.58
C GLY A 86 -8.12 -3.87 8.44
N GLU A 87 -7.87 -2.65 8.95
CA GLU A 87 -6.51 -2.12 9.07
C GLU A 87 -5.70 -2.91 10.10
N LEU A 88 -4.48 -3.27 9.71
CA LEU A 88 -3.44 -3.79 10.58
C LEU A 88 -2.28 -2.81 10.59
N ARG A 89 -1.94 -2.32 11.76
CA ARG A 89 -0.83 -1.39 11.96
C ARG A 89 0.33 -2.13 12.58
N PHE A 90 1.53 -1.87 12.08
CA PHE A 90 2.75 -2.36 12.69
C PHE A 90 3.76 -1.24 12.88
N ASP A 91 4.58 -1.39 13.92
CA ASP A 91 5.65 -0.48 14.32
C ASP A 91 6.78 -1.25 15.02
N GLU A 92 7.70 -0.53 15.68
CA GLU A 92 8.83 -1.12 16.41
C GLU A 92 8.41 -2.08 17.53
N THR A 93 7.22 -1.89 18.11
CA THR A 93 6.71 -2.73 19.20
C THR A 93 6.01 -3.99 18.71
N SER A 94 5.73 -4.05 17.40
CA SER A 94 5.00 -5.15 16.77
C SER A 94 5.85 -6.40 16.53
N GLY A 95 7.13 -6.38 16.93
CA GLY A 95 8.07 -7.49 16.72
C GLY A 95 8.63 -7.57 15.31
N ALA A 96 8.56 -6.49 14.53
CA ALA A 96 9.16 -6.42 13.21
C ALA A 96 10.68 -6.58 13.30
N ASN A 97 11.22 -7.57 12.58
CA ASN A 97 12.64 -7.84 12.51
C ASN A 97 13.22 -7.42 11.16
N VAL A 98 14.30 -6.63 11.19
CA VAL A 98 15.07 -6.32 9.98
C VAL A 98 15.98 -7.49 9.66
N ASP A 99 15.65 -8.21 8.60
CA ASP A 99 16.36 -9.43 8.18
C ASP A 99 17.65 -9.12 7.43
N SER A 100 17.64 -8.07 6.58
CA SER A 100 18.83 -7.64 5.84
C SER A 100 18.74 -6.19 5.36
N ILE A 101 19.90 -5.54 5.25
CA ILE A 101 20.08 -4.21 4.67
C ILE A 101 21.26 -4.30 3.70
N ASP A 102 21.13 -3.77 2.49
CA ASP A 102 22.23 -3.79 1.51
C ASP A 102 23.53 -3.21 2.09
N CYS A 103 24.64 -3.91 1.80
CA CYS A 103 25.82 -4.10 2.65
C CYS A 103 26.73 -2.88 2.89
N CYS A 104 26.36 -1.67 2.49
CA CYS A 104 27.21 -0.50 2.65
C CYS A 104 26.99 0.26 3.97
N ARG A 105 26.13 -0.23 4.87
CA ARG A 105 25.53 0.59 5.95
C ARG A 105 25.41 -0.09 7.31
N TRP A 106 26.14 -1.18 7.55
CA TRP A 106 26.02 -1.98 8.79
C TRP A 106 26.33 -1.22 10.09
N ASN A 107 27.12 -0.15 10.00
CA ASN A 107 27.46 0.72 11.14
C ASN A 107 26.49 1.90 11.34
N CYS A 108 25.46 2.03 10.50
CA CYS A 108 24.42 3.02 10.68
C CYS A 108 23.35 2.51 11.66
N GLU A 109 22.65 3.45 12.31
CA GLU A 109 21.44 3.10 13.07
C GLU A 109 20.46 2.37 12.16
N ARG A 110 19.86 1.29 12.66
CA ARG A 110 18.92 0.49 11.88
C ARG A 110 17.68 1.34 11.58
N PRO A 111 17.09 1.24 10.37
CA PRO A 111 15.88 1.97 10.05
C PRO A 111 14.74 1.50 10.95
N LYS A 112 13.95 2.45 11.43
CA LYS A 112 12.68 2.18 12.10
C LYS A 112 11.65 1.79 11.06
N ILE A 113 10.92 0.71 11.30
CA ILE A 113 9.94 0.18 10.36
C ILE A 113 8.56 0.28 10.98
N SER A 114 7.65 0.95 10.26
CA SER A 114 6.24 1.02 10.59
C SER A 114 5.42 1.06 9.31
N GLY A 115 4.15 0.68 9.41
CA GLY A 115 3.27 0.65 8.25
C GLY A 115 1.85 0.23 8.59
N VAL A 116 1.04 0.25 7.54
CA VAL A 116 -0.37 -0.15 7.58
C VAL A 116 -0.63 -1.12 6.45
N LEU A 117 -1.24 -2.26 6.77
CA LEU A 117 -1.80 -3.21 5.83
C LEU A 117 -3.31 -3.16 5.97
N ARG A 118 -4.05 -3.21 4.87
CA ARG A 118 -5.51 -3.34 4.92
C ARG A 118 -5.88 -4.73 4.46
N LEU A 119 -6.37 -5.56 5.38
CA LEU A 119 -6.97 -6.83 5.04
C LEU A 119 -8.36 -6.58 4.48
N THR A 120 -8.58 -7.06 3.27
CA THR A 120 -9.87 -7.05 2.60
C THR A 120 -10.35 -8.48 2.44
N PRO A 121 -11.68 -8.73 2.39
CA PRO A 121 -12.21 -10.08 2.16
C PRO A 121 -11.91 -10.63 0.76
N GLY A 122 -11.36 -9.82 -0.14
CA GLY A 122 -10.98 -10.18 -1.51
C GLY A 122 -10.51 -8.98 -2.32
N ILE A 123 -10.48 -9.11 -3.64
CA ILE A 123 -10.26 -8.00 -4.57
C ILE A 123 -11.55 -7.19 -4.67
N PRO A 124 -11.51 -5.84 -4.59
CA PRO A 124 -12.72 -5.03 -4.73
C PRO A 124 -13.37 -5.28 -6.08
N ALA A 125 -14.70 -5.37 -6.11
CA ALA A 125 -15.44 -5.51 -7.34
C ALA A 125 -15.48 -4.20 -8.14
N PHE A 126 -15.54 -3.08 -7.43
CA PHE A 126 -15.51 -1.73 -8.00
C PHE A 126 -14.71 -0.81 -7.08
N ARG A 127 -14.04 0.17 -7.68
CA ARG A 127 -13.45 1.33 -7.00
C ARG A 127 -13.97 2.60 -7.66
N ILE A 128 -14.61 3.46 -6.88
CA ILE A 128 -15.23 4.70 -7.33
C ILE A 128 -14.37 5.87 -6.84
N VAL A 129 -13.95 6.70 -7.80
CA VAL A 129 -13.06 7.84 -7.59
C VAL A 129 -13.61 9.06 -8.30
N ASP A 130 -13.14 10.24 -7.93
CA ASP A 130 -13.37 11.46 -8.71
C ASP A 130 -12.56 11.46 -10.02
N ASP A 131 -12.83 12.44 -10.87
CA ASP A 131 -12.17 12.65 -12.17
C ASP A 131 -10.84 13.42 -12.05
N SER A 132 -10.33 13.63 -10.84
CA SER A 132 -9.06 14.30 -10.64
C SER A 132 -7.90 13.40 -11.09
N VAL A 133 -6.75 14.03 -11.38
CA VAL A 133 -5.51 13.31 -11.67
C VAL A 133 -5.11 12.37 -10.52
N ASP A 134 -5.42 12.79 -9.29
CA ASP A 134 -5.11 12.04 -8.06
C ASP A 134 -6.11 10.90 -7.80
N GLN A 135 -7.22 10.85 -8.54
CA GLN A 135 -8.28 9.84 -8.43
C GLN A 135 -8.72 9.64 -6.96
N ASN A 136 -9.22 10.72 -6.34
CA ASN A 136 -9.57 10.67 -4.93
C ASN A 136 -10.76 9.73 -4.71
N PRO A 137 -10.70 8.85 -3.70
CA PRO A 137 -11.79 7.91 -3.43
C PRO A 137 -13.07 8.63 -3.00
N LEU A 138 -14.22 8.14 -3.48
CA LEU A 138 -15.53 8.65 -3.11
C LEU A 138 -16.19 7.70 -2.09
N PRO A 139 -16.14 7.99 -0.77
CA PRO A 139 -16.72 7.13 0.24
C PRO A 139 -18.24 7.30 0.36
N ASN A 140 -18.91 6.29 0.93
CA ASN A 140 -20.36 6.27 1.18
C ASN A 140 -21.23 6.53 -0.07
N CYS A 141 -20.65 6.32 -1.26
CA CYS A 141 -21.30 6.42 -2.54
C CYS A 141 -22.14 5.16 -2.79
N ARG A 142 -23.45 5.32 -2.99
CA ARG A 142 -24.33 4.21 -3.34
C ARG A 142 -24.23 3.91 -4.83
N ILE A 143 -24.00 2.66 -5.16
CA ILE A 143 -23.94 2.17 -6.54
C ILE A 143 -24.98 1.09 -6.77
N ARG A 144 -25.48 1.00 -8.01
CA ARG A 144 -26.32 -0.08 -8.46
C ARG A 144 -25.53 -1.03 -9.35
N VAL A 145 -25.57 -2.32 -9.02
CA VAL A 145 -24.82 -3.37 -9.70
C VAL A 145 -25.78 -4.47 -10.13
N ARG A 146 -25.62 -4.96 -11.36
CA ARG A 146 -26.29 -6.16 -11.84
C ARG A 146 -25.39 -7.38 -11.63
N GLY A 147 -25.90 -8.36 -10.90
CA GLY A 147 -25.23 -9.64 -10.68
C GLY A 147 -25.39 -10.63 -11.84
N PRO A 148 -24.73 -11.80 -11.75
CA PRO A 148 -24.75 -12.84 -12.79
C PRO A 148 -26.15 -13.43 -13.03
N ASP A 149 -27.02 -13.40 -12.02
CA ASP A 149 -28.42 -13.82 -12.07
C ASP A 149 -29.35 -12.76 -12.69
N ARG A 150 -28.77 -11.67 -13.22
CA ARG A 150 -29.44 -10.48 -13.74
C ARG A 150 -30.24 -9.69 -12.69
N ARG A 151 -30.09 -10.00 -11.40
CA ARG A 151 -30.71 -9.19 -10.34
C ARG A 151 -29.87 -7.94 -10.09
N GLU A 152 -30.56 -6.85 -9.85
CA GLU A 152 -29.96 -5.57 -9.48
C GLU A 152 -29.91 -5.46 -7.96
N GLN A 153 -28.78 -5.05 -7.44
CA GLN A 153 -28.52 -4.84 -6.02
C GLN A 153 -27.80 -3.51 -5.82
N GLU A 154 -28.00 -2.90 -4.66
CA GLU A 154 -27.32 -1.66 -4.29
C GLU A 154 -26.23 -1.97 -3.26
N PHE A 155 -25.10 -1.30 -3.44
CA PHE A 155 -23.95 -1.39 -2.54
C PHE A 155 -23.47 0.02 -2.20
N GLU A 156 -22.80 0.15 -1.07
CA GLU A 156 -22.19 1.39 -0.64
C GLU A 156 -20.67 1.22 -0.64
N THR A 157 -19.96 2.18 -1.20
CA THR A 157 -18.50 2.22 -1.16
C THR A 157 -18.00 2.48 0.26
N ASP A 158 -16.93 1.83 0.66
CA ASP A 158 -16.28 2.10 1.94
C ASP A 158 -15.44 3.40 1.94
N ALA A 159 -14.68 3.62 3.01
CA ALA A 159 -13.82 4.80 3.16
C ALA A 159 -12.78 4.99 2.04
N GLN A 160 -12.47 3.95 1.26
CA GLN A 160 -11.52 3.97 0.15
C GLN A 160 -12.22 3.97 -1.23
N GLY A 161 -13.54 4.20 -1.25
CA GLY A 161 -14.31 4.18 -2.48
C GLY A 161 -14.51 2.77 -3.04
N GLU A 162 -14.28 1.72 -2.26
CA GLU A 162 -14.28 0.34 -2.74
C GLU A 162 -15.56 -0.41 -2.36
N VAL A 163 -16.00 -1.31 -3.23
CA VAL A 163 -17.12 -2.22 -2.99
C VAL A 163 -16.66 -3.66 -3.11
N PHE A 164 -16.89 -4.46 -2.07
CA PHE A 164 -16.62 -5.90 -2.06
C PHE A 164 -17.92 -6.68 -2.24
N ILE A 165 -17.99 -7.46 -3.31
CA ILE A 165 -19.11 -8.36 -3.57
C ILE A 165 -18.58 -9.80 -3.45
N PRO A 166 -19.14 -10.65 -2.56
CA PRO A 166 -18.73 -12.05 -2.45
C PRO A 166 -18.89 -12.76 -3.80
N ARG A 167 -17.84 -13.46 -4.24
CA ARG A 167 -17.83 -14.23 -5.49
C ARG A 167 -17.65 -15.71 -5.22
N THR A 168 -18.29 -16.56 -6.01
CA THR A 168 -18.10 -18.03 -5.97
C THR A 168 -17.28 -18.58 -7.13
N GLY A 169 -16.87 -17.72 -8.08
CA GLY A 169 -16.05 -18.07 -9.22
C GLY A 169 -15.88 -16.90 -10.20
N ASP A 170 -15.89 -17.19 -11.50
CA ASP A 170 -15.72 -16.22 -12.60
C ASP A 170 -17.02 -15.45 -12.92
N GLU A 171 -17.69 -14.97 -11.87
CA GLU A 171 -18.95 -14.25 -11.98
C GLU A 171 -18.76 -12.82 -12.49
N VAL A 172 -19.59 -12.41 -13.44
CA VAL A 172 -19.57 -11.05 -14.00
C VAL A 172 -20.59 -10.18 -13.28
N TYR A 173 -20.10 -9.09 -12.71
CA TYR A 173 -20.90 -8.02 -12.12
C TYR A 173 -20.78 -6.77 -12.97
N THR A 174 -21.90 -6.13 -13.29
CA THR A 174 -21.93 -4.92 -14.12
C THR A 174 -22.35 -3.72 -13.29
N LEU A 175 -21.51 -2.69 -13.21
CA LEU A 175 -21.90 -1.40 -12.65
C LEU A 175 -22.93 -0.74 -13.56
N LEU A 176 -24.12 -0.49 -13.03
CA LEU A 176 -25.20 0.22 -13.74
C LEU A 176 -25.15 1.72 -13.48
N GLY A 177 -24.67 2.13 -12.30
CA GLY A 177 -24.31 3.51 -12.04
C GLY A 177 -24.26 3.91 -10.58
N VAL A 178 -23.94 5.18 -10.36
CA VAL A 178 -23.96 5.84 -9.06
C VAL A 178 -25.35 6.42 -8.80
N VAL A 179 -25.93 6.11 -7.64
CA VAL A 179 -27.27 6.53 -7.23
C VAL A 179 -27.17 7.89 -6.53
N GLN A 180 -27.67 8.95 -7.18
CA GLN A 180 -27.80 10.26 -6.52
C GLN A 180 -28.83 10.20 -5.38
N ASP A 181 -28.56 10.94 -4.30
CA ASP A 181 -29.26 11.07 -3.00
C ASP A 181 -30.67 10.48 -2.79
N GLU A 182 -30.85 9.90 -1.59
CA GLU A 182 -32.07 9.59 -0.79
C GLU A 182 -33.41 9.16 -1.46
N ALA A 183 -33.50 8.94 -2.77
CA ALA A 183 -34.75 8.53 -3.41
C ALA A 183 -34.99 7.00 -3.32
N PRO A 184 -36.19 6.53 -2.90
CA PRO A 184 -36.58 5.13 -3.00
C PRO A 184 -36.63 4.64 -4.46
N LEU A 185 -36.36 3.34 -4.64
CA LEU A 185 -36.24 2.56 -5.88
C LEU A 185 -37.14 2.90 -7.08
N ALA A 186 -38.31 3.50 -6.87
CA ALA A 186 -39.28 3.81 -7.92
C ALA A 186 -38.98 5.10 -8.71
N GLY A 187 -37.96 5.89 -8.33
CA GLY A 187 -37.73 7.20 -8.96
C GLY A 187 -36.29 7.71 -9.00
N ALA A 188 -35.28 6.90 -8.64
CA ALA A 188 -33.89 7.34 -8.71
C ALA A 188 -33.40 7.40 -10.16
N LEU A 189 -33.05 8.60 -10.62
CA LEU A 189 -32.39 8.83 -11.91
C LEU A 189 -30.93 8.37 -11.79
N LEU A 190 -30.48 7.53 -12.72
CA LEU A 190 -29.05 7.23 -12.88
C LEU A 190 -28.34 8.56 -13.19
N GLY A 191 -27.33 8.92 -12.42
CA GLY A 191 -26.48 10.06 -12.77
C GLY A 191 -25.83 9.83 -14.14
N GLU A 192 -25.56 10.89 -14.89
CA GLU A 192 -24.75 10.78 -16.11
C GLU A 192 -23.31 10.45 -15.69
N TRP A 193 -22.82 9.27 -16.07
CA TRP A 193 -21.40 8.93 -15.97
C TRP A 193 -20.98 8.19 -17.24
N THR A 194 -19.79 8.48 -17.71
CA THR A 194 -19.19 7.88 -18.90
C THR A 194 -18.11 6.90 -18.46
N VAL A 195 -18.20 5.65 -18.92
CA VAL A 195 -17.09 4.69 -18.81
C VAL A 195 -16.07 5.06 -19.88
N GLU A 196 -14.97 5.70 -19.50
CA GLU A 196 -13.80 5.73 -20.37
C GLU A 196 -13.08 4.39 -20.26
N SER A 197 -12.96 3.69 -21.39
CA SER A 197 -12.16 2.48 -21.47
C SER A 197 -10.69 2.85 -21.24
N MET A 198 -10.11 2.37 -20.15
CA MET A 198 -8.66 2.38 -20.02
C MET A 198 -8.06 1.46 -21.10
N PRO A 199 -7.03 1.89 -21.83
CA PRO A 199 -6.29 0.99 -22.69
C PRO A 199 -5.66 -0.12 -21.85
N ASP A 200 -5.69 -1.35 -22.37
CA ASP A 200 -4.98 -2.47 -21.77
C ASP A 200 -3.50 -2.05 -21.58
N LEU A 201 -3.04 -2.09 -20.33
CA LEU A 201 -1.63 -1.83 -20.04
C LEU A 201 -0.78 -2.94 -20.71
N PRO A 202 0.31 -2.58 -21.42
CA PRO A 202 1.19 -3.53 -22.07
C PRO A 202 1.95 -4.43 -21.09
#